data_AF-A0A1F5DVV4-F1
#
_entry.id   AF-A0A1F5DVV4-F1
#
_cell.length_a   1.000
_cell.length_b   1.000
_cell.length_c   1.000
_cell.angle_alpha   90.00
_cell.angle_beta   90.00
_cell.angle_gamma   90.00
#
_symmetry.space_group_name_H-M   'P 1'
#
loop_
_entity.id
_entity.type
_entity.pdbx_description
1 polymer ?
#
loop_
_entity_poly.entity_id
_entity_poly.type
_entity_poly.pdbx_seq_one_letter_code
_entity_poly.pdbx_strand_id
1 'polypeptide(L)'
;MAAMKHAEEIKLNHGADIDITILFKDIRAGGKYYEEFYNRVKTLGINFVHGNIDAVKEAEDYELVVEYTDGKGRKASVQSDLVVLSTGMVPSKGTQELAERLGLEIDRDGFFKEVDTKVASTITKCPGIYLAGACHSPKDIPESVAQASAAAAMAGLHLMMEVDVNKPILTPKVDSARCGRCGICPAVCPYQAITMPAEGPVRIDEVLCQSCGLCISTCPTRALDNPNFGFDLVDAQVKAALEGSKGSMRIIGFACNDCGYRLLDIAGVTGARYSPSFIPIYVPCMSTISLRHIVGAIDHGADGVMLIGCVKDRCHYEKGVDHAEGQLRFMENLYGEAGMPVRVLKSCGSMLEQFLTELDGLVKQIEKVQK
;
A
#
# COMPACT_ATOMS: atom_id res chain seq x y z
N MET A 1 -24.54 -12.51 -11.50
CA MET A 1 -24.36 -13.40 -12.67
C MET A 1 -24.69 -14.86 -12.38
N ALA A 2 -24.01 -15.54 -11.44
CA ALA A 2 -24.24 -16.98 -11.19
C ALA A 2 -25.70 -17.35 -10.90
N ALA A 3 -26.40 -16.59 -10.05
CA ALA A 3 -27.83 -16.80 -9.77
C ALA A 3 -28.70 -16.79 -11.05
N MET A 4 -28.49 -15.80 -11.91
CA MET A 4 -29.22 -15.68 -13.19
C MET A 4 -28.90 -16.82 -14.15
N LYS A 5 -27.63 -17.27 -14.20
CA LYS A 5 -27.22 -18.45 -14.96
C LYS A 5 -27.94 -19.70 -14.49
N HIS A 6 -27.97 -19.95 -13.17
CA HIS A 6 -28.68 -21.11 -12.63
C HIS A 6 -30.19 -21.03 -12.87
N ALA A 7 -30.79 -19.85 -12.76
CA ALA A 7 -32.21 -19.66 -13.06
C ALA A 7 -32.55 -19.92 -14.54
N GLU A 8 -31.71 -19.46 -15.48
CA GLU A 8 -31.84 -19.76 -16.91
C GLU A 8 -31.75 -21.27 -17.17
N GLU A 9 -30.74 -21.95 -16.62
CA GLU A 9 -30.58 -23.40 -16.78
C GLU A 9 -31.77 -24.19 -16.23
N ILE A 10 -32.37 -23.75 -15.13
CA ILE A 10 -33.58 -24.39 -14.56
C ILE A 10 -34.76 -24.22 -15.52
N LYS A 11 -35.04 -23.00 -15.98
CA LYS A 11 -36.13 -22.72 -16.92
C LYS A 11 -35.99 -23.50 -18.24
N LEU A 12 -34.76 -23.65 -18.74
CA LEU A 12 -34.50 -24.30 -20.02
C LEU A 12 -34.52 -25.83 -19.94
N ASN A 13 -33.97 -26.43 -18.87
CA ASN A 13 -33.74 -27.88 -18.81
C ASN A 13 -34.72 -28.63 -17.90
N HIS A 14 -35.37 -27.96 -16.96
CA HIS A 14 -36.16 -28.63 -15.91
C HIS A 14 -37.65 -28.28 -15.93
N GLY A 15 -38.05 -27.15 -16.53
CA GLY A 15 -39.44 -26.79 -16.69
C GLY A 15 -39.63 -25.28 -16.82
N ALA A 16 -40.31 -24.85 -17.88
CA ALA A 16 -40.63 -23.42 -18.08
C ALA A 16 -41.67 -22.91 -17.07
N ASP A 17 -42.41 -23.83 -16.45
CA ASP A 17 -43.45 -23.63 -15.43
C ASP A 17 -42.89 -23.44 -14.01
N ILE A 18 -41.60 -23.74 -13.78
CA ILE A 18 -40.98 -23.56 -12.44
C ILE A 18 -40.90 -22.07 -12.10
N ASP A 19 -41.58 -21.64 -11.03
CA ASP A 19 -41.54 -20.25 -10.59
C ASP A 19 -40.21 -19.92 -9.90
N ILE A 20 -39.50 -18.91 -10.42
CA ILE A 20 -38.21 -18.49 -9.88
C ILE A 20 -38.27 -17.00 -9.56
N THR A 21 -37.94 -16.67 -8.31
CA THR A 21 -37.80 -15.29 -7.85
C THR A 21 -36.37 -15.02 -7.41
N ILE A 22 -35.73 -14.03 -8.02
CA ILE A 22 -34.41 -13.52 -7.62
C ILE A 22 -34.61 -12.22 -6.83
N LEU A 23 -34.40 -12.30 -5.52
CA LEU A 23 -34.34 -11.16 -4.61
C LEU A 23 -32.95 -10.54 -4.64
N PHE A 24 -32.84 -9.23 -4.89
CA PHE A 24 -31.56 -8.55 -5.02
C PHE A 24 -31.60 -7.10 -4.53
N LYS A 25 -30.43 -6.56 -4.16
CA LYS A 25 -30.23 -5.11 -3.94
C LYS A 25 -29.79 -4.43 -5.24
N ASP A 26 -28.70 -4.91 -5.82
CA ASP A 26 -28.20 -4.39 -7.10
C ASP A 26 -27.88 -5.54 -8.04
N ILE A 27 -28.31 -5.45 -9.30
CA ILE A 27 -27.80 -6.34 -10.35
C ILE A 27 -26.44 -5.81 -10.79
N ARG A 28 -25.39 -6.56 -10.48
CA ARG A 28 -24.01 -6.24 -10.89
C ARG A 28 -23.63 -7.03 -12.14
N ALA A 29 -23.97 -6.47 -13.30
CA ALA A 29 -23.72 -7.03 -14.62
C ALA A 29 -22.63 -6.26 -15.39
N GLY A 30 -21.48 -6.02 -14.75
CA GLY A 30 -20.43 -5.09 -15.23
C GLY A 30 -19.46 -5.62 -16.30
N GLY A 31 -19.66 -6.83 -16.82
CA GLY A 31 -18.80 -7.46 -17.83
C GLY A 31 -19.36 -7.33 -19.25
N LYS A 32 -18.52 -7.63 -20.26
CA LYS A 32 -18.97 -7.67 -21.66
C LYS A 32 -20.11 -8.69 -21.82
N TYR A 33 -21.23 -8.27 -22.39
CA TYR A 33 -22.44 -9.09 -22.59
C TYR A 33 -23.21 -9.48 -21.32
N TYR A 34 -22.83 -8.97 -20.14
CA TYR A 34 -23.49 -9.37 -18.89
C TYR A 34 -24.85 -8.69 -18.72
N GLU A 35 -25.00 -7.46 -19.21
CA GLU A 35 -26.28 -6.76 -19.21
C GLU A 35 -27.24 -7.36 -20.24
N GLU A 36 -26.74 -7.72 -21.42
CA GLU A 36 -27.51 -8.44 -22.44
C GLU A 36 -27.96 -9.82 -21.92
N PHE A 37 -27.08 -10.50 -21.18
CA PHE A 37 -27.43 -11.73 -20.48
C PHE A 37 -28.55 -11.51 -19.47
N TYR A 38 -28.44 -10.50 -18.60
CA TYR A 38 -29.51 -10.14 -17.65
C TYR A 38 -30.85 -9.87 -18.37
N ASN A 39 -30.82 -9.10 -19.45
CA ASN A 39 -32.02 -8.78 -20.22
C ASN A 39 -32.63 -10.02 -20.90
N ARG A 40 -31.80 -10.95 -21.39
CA ARG A 40 -32.28 -12.25 -21.89
C ARG A 40 -32.92 -13.10 -20.81
N VAL A 41 -32.31 -13.19 -19.63
CA VAL A 41 -32.86 -13.99 -18.51
C VAL A 41 -34.23 -13.46 -18.07
N LYS A 42 -34.47 -12.14 -18.13
CA LYS A 42 -35.81 -11.57 -17.87
C LYS A 42 -36.89 -12.09 -18.81
N THR A 43 -36.57 -12.35 -20.08
CA THR A 43 -37.58 -12.81 -21.05
C THR A 43 -38.05 -14.24 -20.80
N LEU A 44 -37.40 -14.96 -19.88
CA LEU A 44 -37.76 -16.33 -19.48
C LEU A 44 -38.82 -16.37 -18.36
N GLY A 45 -39.42 -15.23 -18.00
CA GLY A 45 -40.43 -15.16 -16.95
C GLY A 45 -39.88 -15.35 -15.53
N ILE A 46 -38.60 -15.05 -15.31
CA ILE A 46 -37.99 -15.03 -13.97
C ILE A 46 -38.33 -13.70 -13.28
N ASN A 47 -38.82 -13.79 -12.05
CA ASN A 47 -39.22 -12.61 -11.27
C ASN A 47 -37.99 -11.98 -10.61
N PHE A 48 -37.74 -10.71 -10.92
CA PHE A 48 -36.67 -9.93 -10.30
C PHE A 48 -37.27 -8.96 -9.28
N VAL A 49 -36.98 -9.19 -8.00
CA VAL A 49 -37.54 -8.38 -6.91
C VAL A 49 -36.41 -7.59 -6.26
N HIS A 50 -36.47 -6.27 -6.42
CA HIS A 50 -35.57 -5.34 -5.76
C HIS A 50 -35.99 -5.17 -4.29
N GLY A 51 -35.12 -5.55 -3.35
CA GLY A 51 -35.43 -5.45 -1.93
C GLY A 51 -34.32 -5.96 -1.00
N ASN A 52 -34.47 -5.63 0.29
CA ASN A 52 -33.65 -6.16 1.36
C ASN A 52 -34.36 -7.39 1.96
N ILE A 53 -33.64 -8.50 2.07
CA ILE A 53 -34.13 -9.70 2.75
C ILE A 53 -34.11 -9.43 4.26
N ASP A 54 -35.25 -9.62 4.91
CA ASP A 54 -35.43 -9.39 6.34
C ASP A 54 -35.27 -10.70 7.14
N ALA A 55 -35.89 -11.78 6.68
CA ALA A 55 -35.81 -13.10 7.31
C ALA A 55 -36.17 -14.22 6.33
N VAL A 56 -35.65 -15.42 6.60
CA VAL A 56 -36.14 -16.68 6.01
C VAL A 56 -36.69 -17.51 7.16
N LYS A 57 -37.96 -17.92 7.04
CA LYS A 57 -38.67 -18.71 8.06
C LYS A 57 -39.15 -20.02 7.45
N GLU A 58 -39.13 -21.07 8.25
CA GLU A 58 -39.79 -22.32 7.93
C GLU A 58 -41.26 -22.23 8.39
N ALA A 59 -42.19 -22.61 7.52
CA ALA A 59 -43.62 -22.68 7.77
C ALA A 59 -44.07 -24.14 8.00
N GLU A 60 -45.38 -24.39 7.98
CA GLU A 60 -45.91 -25.76 8.02
C GLU A 60 -45.50 -26.53 6.74
N ASP A 61 -45.36 -27.86 6.85
CA ASP A 61 -45.03 -28.77 5.75
C ASP A 61 -43.70 -28.50 5.00
N TYR A 62 -42.68 -27.98 5.68
CA TYR A 62 -41.35 -27.65 5.13
C TYR A 62 -41.34 -26.53 4.08
N GLU A 63 -42.43 -25.78 3.92
CA GLU A 63 -42.43 -24.57 3.08
C GLU A 63 -41.54 -23.48 3.68
N LEU A 64 -40.85 -22.73 2.82
CA LEU A 64 -40.01 -21.61 3.22
C LEU A 64 -40.67 -20.28 2.86
N VAL A 65 -40.75 -19.38 3.83
CA VAL A 65 -41.25 -18.02 3.67
C VAL A 65 -40.08 -17.04 3.75
N VAL A 66 -39.85 -16.30 2.66
CA VAL A 66 -38.84 -15.24 2.62
C VAL A 66 -39.53 -13.90 2.81
N GLU A 67 -39.27 -13.26 3.94
CA GLU A 67 -39.73 -11.89 4.24
C GLU A 67 -38.71 -10.88 3.71
N TYR A 68 -39.20 -9.85 3.03
CA TYR A 68 -38.36 -8.80 2.48
C TYR A 68 -39.05 -7.44 2.48
N THR A 69 -38.23 -6.39 2.47
CA THR A 69 -38.68 -5.02 2.26
C THR A 69 -38.29 -4.59 0.85
N ASP A 70 -39.28 -4.27 0.02
CA ASP A 70 -39.07 -3.91 -1.38
C ASP A 70 -38.40 -2.53 -1.55
N GLY A 71 -38.00 -2.20 -2.78
CA GLY A 71 -37.38 -0.91 -3.11
C GLY A 71 -38.24 0.33 -2.83
N LYS A 72 -39.52 0.18 -2.49
CA LYS A 72 -40.44 1.26 -2.08
C LYS A 72 -40.65 1.29 -0.56
N GLY A 73 -39.96 0.45 0.21
CA GLY A 73 -40.09 0.35 1.66
C GLY A 73 -41.30 -0.47 2.12
N ARG A 74 -41.95 -1.22 1.22
CA ARG A 74 -43.10 -2.07 1.57
C ARG A 74 -42.62 -3.45 1.97
N LYS A 75 -43.12 -3.95 3.10
CA LYS A 75 -42.89 -5.33 3.54
C LYS A 75 -43.76 -6.28 2.72
N ALA A 76 -43.15 -7.36 2.25
CA ALA A 76 -43.78 -8.43 1.51
C ALA A 76 -43.12 -9.76 1.85
N SER A 77 -43.75 -10.85 1.43
CA SER A 77 -43.22 -12.20 1.61
C SER A 77 -43.42 -13.02 0.35
N VAL A 78 -42.51 -13.94 0.08
CA VAL A 78 -42.65 -14.96 -0.97
C VAL A 78 -42.59 -16.34 -0.33
N GLN A 79 -43.52 -17.22 -0.69
CA GLN A 79 -43.46 -18.64 -0.36
C GLN A 79 -42.61 -19.37 -1.41
N SER A 80 -41.84 -20.36 -0.97
CA SER A 80 -40.97 -21.13 -1.84
C SER A 80 -40.70 -22.53 -1.27
N ASP A 81 -40.60 -23.53 -2.15
CA ASP A 81 -40.18 -24.88 -1.77
C ASP A 81 -38.66 -24.96 -1.49
N LEU A 82 -37.89 -24.03 -2.08
CA LEU A 82 -36.44 -24.00 -1.96
C LEU A 82 -35.92 -22.56 -1.98
N VAL A 83 -35.07 -22.23 -1.00
CA VAL A 83 -34.33 -20.98 -0.94
C VAL A 83 -32.86 -21.23 -1.27
N VAL A 84 -32.37 -20.61 -2.34
CA VAL A 84 -30.97 -20.70 -2.75
C VAL A 84 -30.20 -19.45 -2.32
N LEU A 85 -29.25 -19.61 -1.41
CA LEU A 85 -28.39 -18.52 -0.96
C LEU A 85 -27.24 -18.29 -1.96
N SER A 86 -27.25 -17.12 -2.62
CA SER A 86 -26.14 -16.67 -3.46
C SER A 86 -24.99 -16.14 -2.60
N THR A 87 -24.19 -17.05 -2.05
CA THR A 87 -23.10 -16.72 -1.13
C THR A 87 -21.94 -16.00 -1.83
N GLY A 88 -21.31 -15.07 -1.12
CA GLY A 88 -20.11 -14.38 -1.58
C GLY A 88 -18.87 -15.28 -1.51
N MET A 89 -17.81 -14.86 -2.20
CA MET A 89 -16.50 -15.51 -2.07
C MET A 89 -15.80 -15.01 -0.80
N VAL A 90 -15.18 -15.95 -0.09
CA VAL A 90 -14.26 -15.69 1.02
C VAL A 90 -12.92 -16.36 0.73
N PRO A 91 -11.83 -15.92 1.38
CA PRO A 91 -10.54 -16.58 1.24
C PRO A 91 -10.60 -18.07 1.56
N SER A 92 -9.73 -18.85 0.92
CA SER A 92 -9.63 -20.28 1.19
C SER A 92 -9.07 -20.53 2.59
N LYS A 93 -9.41 -21.67 3.21
CA LYS A 93 -8.96 -22.00 4.58
C LYS A 93 -7.43 -21.95 4.76
N GLY A 94 -6.64 -22.23 3.71
CA GLY A 94 -5.18 -22.22 3.75
C GLY A 94 -4.54 -20.89 3.37
N THR A 95 -5.31 -19.85 3.06
CA THR A 95 -4.78 -18.56 2.58
C THR A 95 -3.85 -17.91 3.60
N GLN A 96 -4.24 -17.88 4.88
CA GLN A 96 -3.43 -17.26 5.93
C GLN A 96 -2.14 -18.04 6.21
N GLU A 97 -2.22 -19.36 6.33
CA GLU A 97 -1.03 -20.20 6.51
C GLU A 97 -0.05 -20.06 5.34
N LEU A 98 -0.55 -20.00 4.11
CA LEU A 98 0.27 -19.81 2.93
C LEU A 98 0.91 -18.41 2.91
N ALA A 99 0.19 -17.38 3.34
CA ALA A 99 0.72 -16.03 3.46
C ALA A 99 1.90 -15.96 4.43
N GLU A 100 1.75 -16.57 5.61
CA GLU A 100 2.80 -16.62 6.62
C GLU A 100 4.03 -17.37 6.12
N ARG A 101 3.84 -18.53 5.46
CA ARG A 101 4.94 -19.34 4.92
C ARG A 101 5.71 -18.64 3.80
N LEU A 102 5.03 -17.84 2.98
CA LEU A 102 5.61 -17.17 1.81
C LEU A 102 5.97 -15.70 2.07
N GLY A 103 5.71 -15.17 3.27
CA GLY A 103 5.91 -13.76 3.59
C GLY A 103 5.02 -12.82 2.76
N LEU A 104 3.80 -13.25 2.42
CA LEU A 104 2.84 -12.45 1.66
C LEU A 104 1.96 -11.60 2.60
N GLU A 105 1.58 -10.42 2.11
CA GLU A 105 0.60 -9.59 2.79
C GLU A 105 -0.83 -10.05 2.47
N ILE A 106 -1.74 -9.85 3.43
CA ILE A 106 -3.18 -10.06 3.28
C ILE A 106 -3.87 -8.69 3.30
N ASP A 107 -4.88 -8.52 2.44
CA ASP A 107 -5.67 -7.30 2.40
C ASP A 107 -6.75 -7.27 3.49
N ARG A 108 -7.53 -6.19 3.53
CA ARG A 108 -8.61 -6.00 4.51
C ARG A 108 -9.75 -7.02 4.39
N ASP A 109 -9.90 -7.62 3.21
CA ASP A 109 -10.97 -8.56 2.86
C ASP A 109 -10.49 -10.02 3.03
N GLY A 110 -9.23 -10.22 3.42
CA GLY A 110 -8.61 -11.50 3.74
C GLY A 110 -7.93 -12.19 2.56
N PHE A 111 -7.85 -11.55 1.39
CA PHE A 111 -7.22 -12.10 0.18
C PHE A 111 -5.74 -11.70 0.10
N PHE A 112 -4.97 -12.33 -0.79
CA PHE A 112 -3.57 -11.95 -0.99
C PHE A 112 -3.47 -10.54 -1.56
N LYS A 113 -2.61 -9.72 -0.96
CA LYS A 113 -2.40 -8.32 -1.34
C LYS A 113 -1.33 -8.18 -2.41
N GLU A 114 -1.69 -7.46 -3.47
CA GLU A 114 -0.77 -7.01 -4.51
C GLU A 114 0.05 -5.78 -4.09
N VAL A 115 1.07 -5.44 -4.88
CA VAL A 115 1.86 -4.21 -4.69
C VAL A 115 1.02 -2.95 -4.97
N ASP A 116 0.28 -2.95 -6.09
CA ASP A 116 -0.60 -1.84 -6.45
C ASP A 116 -1.77 -2.30 -7.34
N THR A 117 -2.99 -1.94 -6.93
CA THR A 117 -4.25 -2.26 -7.63
C THR A 117 -4.28 -1.91 -9.12
N LYS A 118 -3.54 -0.88 -9.58
CA LYS A 118 -3.65 -0.34 -10.94
C LYS A 118 -2.54 -0.82 -11.86
N VAL A 119 -1.30 -0.78 -11.38
CA VAL A 119 -0.12 -1.01 -12.24
C VAL A 119 0.61 -2.32 -11.94
N ALA A 120 0.27 -3.00 -10.84
CA ALA A 120 0.98 -4.18 -10.37
C ALA A 120 0.02 -5.18 -9.72
N SER A 121 -1.15 -5.40 -10.33
CA SER A 121 -2.27 -6.17 -9.75
C SER A 121 -2.03 -7.67 -9.62
N THR A 122 -0.93 -8.19 -10.17
CA THR A 122 -0.52 -9.60 -10.07
C THR A 122 0.80 -9.77 -9.31
N ILE A 123 1.42 -8.68 -8.88
CA ILE A 123 2.76 -8.71 -8.29
C ILE A 123 2.61 -8.58 -6.78
N THR A 124 3.35 -9.41 -6.02
CA THR A 124 3.41 -9.30 -4.56
C THR A 124 4.66 -8.54 -4.13
N LYS A 125 4.74 -8.17 -2.84
CA LYS A 125 5.97 -7.60 -2.28
C LYS A 125 7.13 -8.60 -2.23
N CYS A 126 6.85 -9.90 -2.33
CA CYS A 126 7.87 -10.93 -2.39
C CYS A 126 8.30 -11.13 -3.85
N PRO A 127 9.53 -10.73 -4.24
CA PRO A 127 9.98 -10.88 -5.62
C PRO A 127 9.92 -12.35 -6.07
N GLY A 128 9.38 -12.58 -7.27
CA GLY A 128 9.21 -13.92 -7.82
C GLY A 128 7.89 -14.62 -7.41
N ILE A 129 7.10 -14.05 -6.49
CA ILE A 129 5.77 -14.54 -6.16
C ILE A 129 4.70 -13.65 -6.80
N TYR A 130 3.78 -14.29 -7.53
CA TYR A 130 2.72 -13.62 -8.30
C TYR A 130 1.34 -14.19 -7.94
N LEU A 131 0.30 -13.39 -8.16
CA LEU A 131 -1.09 -13.72 -7.84
C LEU A 131 -1.90 -13.97 -9.11
N ALA A 132 -2.73 -15.01 -9.09
CA ALA A 132 -3.65 -15.34 -10.18
C ALA A 132 -4.96 -15.94 -9.66
N GLY A 133 -6.08 -15.42 -10.15
CA GLY A 133 -7.41 -15.97 -9.89
C GLY A 133 -8.03 -15.48 -8.58
N ALA A 134 -8.98 -16.25 -8.06
CA ALA A 134 -9.82 -15.85 -6.93
C ALA A 134 -9.08 -15.77 -5.59
N CYS A 135 -7.83 -16.26 -5.48
CA CYS A 135 -7.02 -16.07 -4.28
C CYS A 135 -6.61 -14.60 -4.04
N HIS A 136 -6.63 -13.79 -5.10
CA HIS A 136 -6.35 -12.35 -5.06
C HIS A 136 -7.58 -11.52 -4.69
N SER A 137 -8.77 -11.90 -5.15
CA SER A 137 -10.02 -11.18 -4.91
C SER A 137 -11.19 -11.89 -5.59
N PRO A 138 -12.46 -11.66 -5.17
CA PRO A 138 -13.63 -12.19 -5.84
C PRO A 138 -13.68 -11.73 -7.30
N LYS A 139 -13.67 -12.68 -8.24
CA LYS A 139 -13.67 -12.42 -9.68
C LYS A 139 -14.26 -13.58 -10.45
N ASP A 140 -14.62 -13.36 -11.71
CA ASP A 140 -15.14 -14.41 -12.57
C ASP A 140 -14.05 -15.20 -13.31
N ILE A 141 -14.47 -16.15 -14.14
CA ILE A 141 -13.56 -17.02 -14.89
C ILE A 141 -12.75 -16.20 -15.92
N PRO A 142 -13.36 -15.39 -16.80
CA PRO A 142 -12.60 -14.53 -17.72
C PRO A 142 -11.54 -13.66 -17.04
N GLU A 143 -11.88 -13.00 -15.94
CA GLU A 143 -10.94 -12.17 -15.17
C GLU A 143 -9.81 -13.02 -14.57
N SER A 144 -10.14 -14.21 -14.05
CA SER A 144 -9.14 -15.15 -13.52
C SER A 144 -8.17 -15.62 -14.60
N VAL A 145 -8.66 -15.91 -15.80
CA VAL A 145 -7.83 -16.33 -16.94
C VAL A 145 -6.94 -15.19 -17.42
N ALA A 146 -7.48 -13.97 -17.53
CA ALA A 146 -6.70 -12.79 -17.89
C ALA A 146 -5.58 -12.52 -16.85
N GLN A 147 -5.91 -12.62 -15.57
CA GLN A 147 -4.93 -12.45 -14.49
C GLN A 147 -3.87 -13.55 -14.49
N ALA A 148 -4.25 -14.81 -14.78
CA ALA A 148 -3.30 -15.91 -14.91
C ALA A 148 -2.29 -15.68 -16.04
N SER A 149 -2.75 -15.18 -17.20
CA SER A 149 -1.87 -14.79 -18.31
C SER A 149 -0.91 -13.66 -17.92
N ALA A 150 -1.41 -12.65 -17.18
CA ALA A 150 -0.56 -11.56 -16.69
C ALA A 150 0.49 -12.05 -15.68
N ALA A 151 0.10 -12.90 -14.73
CA ALA A 151 1.02 -13.51 -13.77
C ALA A 151 2.08 -14.39 -14.47
N ALA A 152 1.67 -15.18 -15.46
CA ALA A 152 2.57 -16.01 -16.26
C ALA A 152 3.56 -15.16 -17.08
N ALA A 153 3.11 -14.03 -17.65
CA ALA A 153 4.00 -13.11 -18.35
C ALA A 153 5.03 -12.47 -17.40
N MET A 154 4.61 -12.06 -16.20
CA MET A 154 5.53 -11.49 -15.21
C MET A 154 6.54 -12.52 -14.70
N ALA A 155 6.09 -13.74 -14.40
CA ALA A 155 6.97 -14.85 -14.03
C ALA A 155 7.92 -15.22 -15.19
N GLY A 156 7.40 -15.25 -16.41
CA GLY A 156 8.17 -15.50 -17.63
C GLY A 156 9.24 -14.45 -17.85
N LEU A 157 8.93 -13.16 -17.67
CA LEU A 157 9.90 -12.07 -17.74
C LEU A 157 11.01 -12.24 -16.70
N HIS A 158 10.64 -12.62 -15.47
CA HIS A 158 11.59 -12.90 -14.40
C HIS A 158 12.57 -14.02 -14.79
N LEU A 159 12.06 -15.08 -15.44
CA LEU A 159 12.86 -16.23 -15.86
C LEU A 159 13.69 -15.97 -17.14
N MET A 160 13.11 -15.27 -18.12
CA MET A 160 13.69 -15.08 -19.46
C MET A 160 14.82 -14.06 -19.49
N MET A 161 14.82 -13.11 -18.58
CA MET A 161 15.80 -12.02 -18.65
C MET A 161 17.23 -12.46 -18.28
N GLU A 162 17.51 -13.76 -18.02
CA GLU A 162 18.81 -14.27 -17.52
C GLU A 162 19.41 -13.33 -16.47
N VAL A 163 18.54 -12.70 -15.67
CA VAL A 163 18.97 -11.69 -14.72
C VAL A 163 19.61 -12.55 -13.67
N ASP A 164 20.94 -12.52 -13.60
CA ASP A 164 21.57 -12.49 -12.29
C ASP A 164 20.73 -11.50 -11.50
N VAL A 165 19.88 -12.01 -10.59
CA VAL A 165 19.04 -11.20 -9.72
C VAL A 165 20.01 -10.50 -8.80
N ASN A 166 20.62 -9.45 -9.36
CA ASN A 166 21.65 -8.65 -8.77
C ASN A 166 20.88 -7.71 -7.87
N LYS A 167 20.60 -8.18 -6.67
CA LYS A 167 20.28 -7.28 -5.60
C LYS A 167 21.51 -6.40 -5.40
N PRO A 168 21.44 -5.08 -5.66
CA PRO A 168 22.57 -4.22 -5.38
C PRO A 168 22.88 -4.34 -3.88
N ILE A 169 24.03 -4.90 -3.54
CA ILE A 169 24.44 -5.13 -2.16
C ILE A 169 24.87 -3.78 -1.58
N LEU A 170 23.88 -3.03 -1.12
CA LEU A 170 24.05 -1.77 -0.39
C LEU A 170 23.89 -2.02 1.12
N THR A 171 24.37 -3.17 1.58
CA THR A 171 24.31 -3.57 2.98
C THR A 171 25.14 -2.60 3.82
N PRO A 172 24.61 -2.09 4.95
CA PRO A 172 25.39 -1.27 5.87
C PRO A 172 26.61 -2.03 6.40
N LYS A 173 27.73 -1.33 6.55
CA LYS A 173 28.94 -1.88 7.20
C LYS A 173 28.89 -1.62 8.69
N VAL A 174 29.43 -2.56 9.47
CA VAL A 174 29.51 -2.46 10.93
C VAL A 174 30.93 -2.12 11.34
N ASP A 175 31.08 -1.03 12.06
CA ASP A 175 32.31 -0.66 12.75
C ASP A 175 32.38 -1.40 14.10
N SER A 176 33.24 -2.41 14.16
CA SER A 176 33.45 -3.24 15.35
C SER A 176 33.94 -2.44 16.56
N ALA A 177 34.68 -1.35 16.38
CA ALA A 177 35.22 -0.56 17.48
C ALA A 177 34.14 0.32 18.13
N ARG A 178 33.13 0.74 17.35
CA ARG A 178 32.00 1.56 17.84
C ARG A 178 30.78 0.72 18.26
N CYS A 179 30.71 -0.55 17.89
CA CYS A 179 29.55 -1.39 18.16
C CYS A 179 29.46 -1.77 19.65
N GLY A 180 28.54 -1.12 20.37
CA GLY A 180 28.27 -1.43 21.79
C GLY A 180 27.35 -2.63 22.05
N ARG A 181 26.97 -3.39 21.01
CA ARG A 181 26.08 -4.57 21.10
C ARG A 181 24.76 -4.34 21.88
N CYS A 182 24.16 -3.15 21.74
CA CYS A 182 22.93 -2.77 22.46
C CYS A 182 21.64 -3.47 22.00
N GLY A 183 21.65 -4.17 20.85
CA GLY A 183 20.48 -4.90 20.35
C GLY A 183 19.39 -4.07 19.66
N ILE A 184 19.57 -2.75 19.50
CA ILE A 184 18.55 -1.89 18.85
C ILE A 184 18.38 -2.24 17.37
N CYS A 185 19.47 -2.38 16.62
CA CYS A 185 19.42 -2.65 15.18
C CYS A 185 18.71 -3.97 14.79
N PRO A 186 18.93 -5.13 15.46
CA PRO A 186 18.14 -6.32 15.17
C PRO A 186 16.66 -6.15 15.57
N ALA A 187 16.36 -5.43 16.66
CA ALA A 187 14.99 -5.22 17.10
C ALA A 187 14.15 -4.37 16.13
N VAL A 188 14.76 -3.39 15.46
CA VAL A 188 14.04 -2.51 14.54
C VAL A 188 13.94 -3.06 13.12
N CYS A 189 14.84 -3.96 12.70
CA CYS A 189 14.90 -4.48 11.32
C CYS A 189 13.63 -5.23 10.93
N PRO A 190 12.83 -4.74 9.95
CA PRO A 190 11.62 -5.44 9.52
C PRO A 190 11.92 -6.78 8.83
N TYR A 191 13.08 -6.90 8.20
CA TYR A 191 13.49 -8.07 7.41
C TYR A 191 14.27 -9.12 8.20
N GLN A 192 14.44 -8.93 9.51
CA GLN A 192 15.23 -9.83 10.36
C GLN A 192 16.65 -10.09 9.83
N ALA A 193 17.20 -9.15 9.06
CA ALA A 193 18.49 -9.30 8.40
C ALA A 193 19.68 -9.12 9.34
N ILE A 194 19.47 -8.75 10.61
CA ILE A 194 20.55 -8.43 11.56
C ILE A 194 20.51 -9.45 12.69
N THR A 195 21.64 -10.10 12.94
CA THR A 195 21.81 -11.07 14.02
C THR A 195 22.89 -10.62 14.99
N MET A 196 22.76 -11.05 16.26
CA MET A 196 23.73 -10.77 17.31
C MET A 196 24.47 -12.08 17.68
N PRO A 197 25.69 -12.30 17.17
CA PRO A 197 26.47 -13.49 17.49
C PRO A 197 26.95 -13.49 18.95
N ALA A 198 27.39 -14.64 19.46
CA ALA A 198 27.94 -14.76 20.82
C ALA A 198 29.10 -13.78 21.07
N GLU A 199 30.01 -13.65 20.10
CA GLU A 199 31.18 -12.76 20.14
C GLU A 199 31.25 -11.87 18.89
N GLY A 200 31.86 -10.68 19.02
CA GLY A 200 32.01 -9.72 17.91
C GLY A 200 30.83 -8.74 17.72
N PRO A 201 30.86 -7.90 16.68
CA PRO A 201 29.75 -6.99 16.37
C PRO A 201 28.52 -7.75 15.84
N VAL A 202 27.41 -7.02 15.66
CA VAL A 202 26.25 -7.55 14.93
C VAL A 202 26.65 -7.95 13.51
N ARG A 203 25.98 -8.95 12.94
CA ARG A 203 26.15 -9.40 11.56
C ARG A 203 24.90 -9.06 10.75
N ILE A 204 25.10 -8.63 9.51
CA ILE A 204 24.00 -8.34 8.59
C ILE A 204 24.02 -9.37 7.47
N ASP A 205 22.89 -10.04 7.27
CA ASP A 205 22.64 -10.91 6.14
C ASP A 205 22.39 -10.05 4.89
N GLU A 206 23.30 -10.13 3.93
CA GLU A 206 23.28 -9.34 2.70
C GLU A 206 22.08 -9.70 1.80
N VAL A 207 21.60 -10.95 1.88
CA VAL A 207 20.49 -11.46 1.08
C VAL A 207 19.16 -10.96 1.64
N LEU A 208 19.01 -10.89 2.96
CA LEU A 208 17.80 -10.37 3.61
C LEU A 208 17.75 -8.83 3.67
N CYS A 209 18.90 -8.15 3.77
CA CYS A 209 18.95 -6.70 4.00
C CYS A 209 18.42 -5.86 2.83
N GLN A 210 17.25 -5.21 2.94
CA GLN A 210 16.72 -4.38 1.86
C GLN A 210 17.34 -2.97 1.78
N SER A 211 18.40 -2.68 2.54
CA SER A 211 19.11 -1.38 2.50
C SER A 211 18.26 -0.13 2.80
N CYS A 212 17.23 -0.27 3.64
CA CYS A 212 16.33 0.85 4.00
C CYS A 212 16.94 1.89 4.95
N GLY A 213 18.11 1.64 5.54
CA GLY A 213 18.79 2.60 6.42
C GLY A 213 18.24 2.75 7.85
N LEU A 214 17.18 2.03 8.24
CA LEU A 214 16.61 2.13 9.60
C LEU A 214 17.62 1.80 10.71
N CYS A 215 18.49 0.81 10.47
CA CYS A 215 19.51 0.44 11.44
C CYS A 215 20.63 1.48 11.57
N ILE A 216 20.89 2.28 10.52
CA ILE A 216 21.86 3.38 10.51
C ILE A 216 21.32 4.54 11.34
N SER A 217 20.08 4.96 11.08
CA SER A 217 19.44 6.11 11.76
C SER A 217 19.18 5.87 13.25
N THR A 218 18.97 4.62 13.65
CA THR A 218 18.70 4.23 15.04
C THR A 218 19.95 3.85 15.84
N CYS A 219 21.11 3.67 15.20
CA CYS A 219 22.33 3.26 15.89
C CYS A 219 22.88 4.40 16.78
N PRO A 220 22.84 4.28 18.12
CA PRO A 220 23.22 5.38 19.01
C PRO A 220 24.71 5.72 18.92
N THR A 221 25.56 4.71 18.72
CA THR A 221 27.01 4.84 18.60
C THR A 221 27.48 5.11 17.17
N ARG A 222 26.55 5.19 16.21
CA ARG A 222 26.84 5.36 14.78
C ARG A 222 27.78 4.28 14.21
N ALA A 223 27.76 3.08 14.79
CA ALA A 223 28.57 1.94 14.35
C ALA A 223 28.12 1.36 13.01
N LEU A 224 26.91 1.67 12.55
CA LEU A 224 26.38 1.23 11.26
C LEU A 224 26.44 2.38 10.28
N ASP A 225 27.00 2.14 9.10
CA ASP A 225 27.12 3.16 8.06
C ASP A 225 27.02 2.60 6.64
N ASN A 226 26.70 3.45 5.66
CA ASN A 226 26.65 3.07 4.26
C ASN A 226 27.33 4.15 3.39
N PRO A 227 28.20 3.77 2.43
CA PRO A 227 28.91 4.75 1.62
C PRO A 227 28.01 5.61 0.70
N ASN A 228 26.76 5.20 0.46
CA ASN A 228 25.85 5.87 -0.48
C ASN A 228 24.78 6.73 0.20
N PHE A 229 24.49 6.49 1.48
CA PHE A 229 23.43 7.19 2.21
C PHE A 229 23.64 7.19 3.73
N GLY A 230 24.88 7.01 4.16
CA GLY A 230 25.29 7.08 5.55
C GLY A 230 24.97 8.43 6.19
N PHE A 231 24.95 8.47 7.52
CA PHE A 231 24.59 9.68 8.26
C PHE A 231 25.47 10.88 7.86
N ASP A 232 26.80 10.71 7.83
CA ASP A 232 27.72 11.81 7.53
C ASP A 232 27.59 12.29 6.08
N LEU A 233 27.26 11.39 5.14
CA LEU A 233 27.05 11.77 3.76
C LEU A 233 25.77 12.59 3.59
N VAL A 234 24.67 12.18 4.23
CA VAL A 234 23.42 12.95 4.20
C VAL A 234 23.61 14.30 4.88
N ASP A 235 24.28 14.35 6.04
CA ASP A 235 24.61 15.60 6.75
C ASP A 235 25.53 16.52 5.91
N ALA A 236 26.50 15.96 5.19
CA ALA A 236 27.34 16.73 4.28
C ALA A 236 26.54 17.32 3.10
N GLN A 237 25.59 16.57 2.54
CA GLN A 237 24.69 17.10 1.50
C GLN A 237 23.82 18.25 2.03
N VAL A 238 23.31 18.14 3.26
CA VAL A 238 22.56 19.21 3.93
C VAL A 238 23.41 20.46 4.07
N LYS A 239 24.64 20.33 4.60
CA LYS A 239 25.58 21.45 4.74
C LYS A 239 25.85 22.10 3.39
N ALA A 240 26.20 21.32 2.37
CA ALA A 240 26.47 21.83 1.03
C ALA A 240 25.24 22.54 0.40
N ALA A 241 24.03 22.03 0.62
CA ALA A 241 22.80 22.66 0.14
C ALA A 241 22.50 24.01 0.80
N LEU A 242 23.02 24.22 2.01
CA LEU A 242 22.84 25.45 2.81
C LEU A 242 24.04 26.40 2.72
N GLU A 243 25.16 25.99 2.11
CA GLU A 243 26.30 26.87 1.88
C GLU A 243 25.90 28.08 1.02
N GLY A 244 26.28 29.28 1.47
CA GLY A 244 26.00 30.53 0.76
C GLY A 244 24.54 31.02 0.85
N SER A 245 23.71 30.47 1.75
CA SER A 245 22.28 30.80 1.90
C SER A 245 21.94 32.21 2.41
N LYS A 246 22.92 33.10 2.59
CA LYS A 246 22.73 34.41 3.25
C LYS A 246 21.62 35.23 2.56
N GLY A 247 20.46 35.32 3.22
CA GLY A 247 19.33 36.16 2.83
C GLY A 247 18.28 35.50 1.90
N SER A 248 18.40 34.22 1.58
CA SER A 248 17.41 33.47 0.79
C SER A 248 16.79 32.34 1.60
N MET A 249 15.46 32.17 1.54
CA MET A 249 14.79 31.05 2.19
C MET A 249 15.32 29.71 1.64
N ARG A 250 15.58 28.75 2.53
CA ARG A 250 16.04 27.39 2.20
C ARG A 250 15.20 26.35 2.94
N ILE A 251 14.57 25.47 2.18
CA ILE A 251 13.80 24.34 2.69
C ILE A 251 14.50 23.05 2.24
N ILE A 252 14.99 22.25 3.19
CA ILE A 252 15.61 20.96 2.89
C ILE A 252 14.52 19.90 2.75
N GLY A 253 14.43 19.29 1.57
CA GLY A 253 13.48 18.24 1.26
C GLY A 253 14.13 16.86 1.27
N PHE A 254 13.95 16.04 2.30
CA PHE A 254 14.39 14.64 2.23
C PHE A 254 13.36 13.82 1.45
N ALA A 255 13.72 13.32 0.27
CA ALA A 255 12.82 12.61 -0.63
C ALA A 255 13.21 11.13 -0.77
N CYS A 256 12.26 10.22 -0.53
CA CYS A 256 12.53 8.79 -0.67
C CYS A 256 12.61 8.40 -2.14
N ASN A 257 13.51 7.48 -2.50
CA ASN A 257 13.73 7.10 -3.90
C ASN A 257 12.49 6.51 -4.57
N ASP A 258 11.68 5.71 -3.88
CA ASP A 258 10.55 5.03 -4.54
C ASP A 258 9.35 5.92 -4.87
N CYS A 259 9.07 6.93 -4.02
CA CYS A 259 7.88 7.77 -4.16
C CYS A 259 8.21 9.27 -4.24
N GLY A 260 9.11 9.77 -3.38
CA GLY A 260 9.50 11.17 -3.36
C GLY A 260 10.30 11.58 -4.60
N TYR A 261 11.27 10.77 -5.02
CA TYR A 261 12.03 11.01 -6.25
C TYR A 261 11.10 11.00 -7.47
N ARG A 262 10.24 9.98 -7.60
CA ARG A 262 9.28 9.87 -8.71
C ARG A 262 8.30 11.03 -8.77
N LEU A 263 7.87 11.53 -7.61
CA LEU A 263 7.02 12.73 -7.51
C LEU A 263 7.74 13.95 -8.09
N LEU A 264 9.01 14.14 -7.76
CA LEU A 264 9.81 15.26 -8.26
C LEU A 264 10.15 15.10 -9.76
N ASP A 265 10.38 13.87 -10.23
CA ASP A 265 10.48 13.58 -11.68
C ASP A 265 9.20 13.97 -12.41
N ILE A 266 8.03 13.59 -11.88
CA ILE A 266 6.74 13.93 -12.46
C ILE A 266 6.55 15.45 -12.47
N ALA A 267 6.90 16.15 -11.38
CA ALA A 267 6.88 17.60 -11.34
C ALA A 267 7.72 18.23 -12.48
N GLY A 268 8.90 17.67 -12.74
CA GLY A 268 9.75 18.07 -13.87
C GLY A 268 9.11 17.80 -15.23
N VAL A 269 8.62 16.58 -15.46
CA VAL A 269 8.01 16.14 -16.73
C VAL A 269 6.76 16.95 -17.07
N THR A 270 5.93 17.29 -16.08
CA THR A 270 4.71 18.07 -16.28
C THR A 270 4.94 19.58 -16.30
N GLY A 271 6.18 20.04 -16.07
CA GLY A 271 6.51 21.47 -15.99
C GLY A 271 5.86 22.16 -14.78
N ALA A 272 5.64 21.43 -13.69
CA ALA A 272 5.06 21.98 -12.48
C ALA A 272 5.99 23.02 -11.84
N ARG A 273 5.40 24.12 -11.37
CA ARG A 273 6.16 25.19 -10.70
C ARG A 273 5.96 25.09 -9.20
N TYR A 274 7.06 25.11 -8.45
CA TYR A 274 7.09 25.17 -7.00
C TYR A 274 8.21 26.11 -6.53
N SER A 275 8.23 26.44 -5.23
CA SER A 275 9.19 27.39 -4.68
C SER A 275 10.64 26.95 -4.94
N PRO A 276 11.52 27.82 -5.49
CA PRO A 276 12.94 27.52 -5.70
C PRO A 276 13.71 27.38 -4.37
N SER A 277 13.08 27.70 -3.25
CA SER A 277 13.64 27.52 -1.91
C SER A 277 13.72 26.05 -1.51
N PHE A 278 12.95 25.17 -2.15
CA PHE A 278 12.93 23.73 -1.88
C PHE A 278 14.12 23.03 -2.55
N ILE A 279 14.97 22.38 -1.76
CA ILE A 279 16.16 21.66 -2.23
C ILE A 279 16.04 20.19 -1.85
N PRO A 280 15.84 19.29 -2.82
CA PRO A 280 15.70 17.87 -2.52
C PRO A 280 17.06 17.20 -2.23
N ILE A 281 17.09 16.41 -1.17
CA ILE A 281 18.15 15.44 -0.83
C ILE A 281 17.52 14.05 -0.90
N TYR A 282 18.06 13.22 -1.78
CA TYR A 282 17.51 11.89 -2.03
C TYR A 282 18.08 10.86 -1.07
N VAL A 283 17.18 10.05 -0.51
CA VAL A 283 17.54 8.94 0.37
C VAL A 283 16.79 7.68 -0.04
N PRO A 284 17.35 6.47 0.20
CA PRO A 284 16.65 5.23 -0.16
C PRO A 284 15.26 5.16 0.47
N CYS A 285 15.16 5.51 1.75
CA CYS A 285 13.91 5.50 2.49
C CYS A 285 13.90 6.59 3.56
N MET A 286 12.69 6.97 3.98
CA MET A 286 12.49 7.85 5.13
C MET A 286 13.05 7.27 6.43
N SER A 287 13.20 5.93 6.54
CA SER A 287 13.87 5.32 7.69
C SER A 287 15.35 5.68 7.82
N THR A 288 16.00 6.16 6.75
CA THR A 288 17.38 6.67 6.81
C THR A 288 17.47 8.00 7.57
N ILE A 289 16.37 8.77 7.59
CA ILE A 289 16.36 10.10 8.21
C ILE A 289 16.17 9.95 9.72
N SER A 290 17.17 10.37 10.49
CA SER A 290 17.08 10.50 11.94
C SER A 290 16.65 11.92 12.34
N LEU A 291 16.15 12.09 13.57
CA LEU A 291 15.93 13.41 14.17
C LEU A 291 17.17 14.31 14.13
N ARG A 292 18.38 13.74 14.20
CA ARG A 292 19.63 14.49 14.13
C ARG A 292 19.85 15.13 12.75
N HIS A 293 19.36 14.53 11.67
CA HIS A 293 19.39 15.16 10.35
C HIS A 293 18.40 16.34 10.27
N ILE A 294 17.21 16.18 10.85
CA ILE A 294 16.16 17.21 10.81
C ILE A 294 16.58 18.42 11.63
N VAL A 295 16.98 18.20 12.89
CA VAL A 295 17.47 19.27 13.77
C VAL A 295 18.77 19.84 13.22
N GLY A 296 19.69 18.98 12.76
CA GLY A 296 20.93 19.41 12.12
C GLY A 296 20.69 20.32 10.92
N ALA A 297 19.71 20.04 10.05
CA ALA A 297 19.39 20.93 8.93
C ALA A 297 18.98 22.33 9.38
N ILE A 298 18.16 22.42 10.42
CA ILE A 298 17.75 23.71 11.00
C ILE A 298 18.95 24.42 11.66
N ASP A 299 19.78 23.70 12.42
CA ASP A 299 20.99 24.25 13.05
C ASP A 299 22.00 24.80 12.01
N HIS A 300 22.06 24.19 10.82
CA HIS A 300 22.87 24.68 9.70
C HIS A 300 22.21 25.81 8.89
N GLY A 301 21.03 26.29 9.31
CA GLY A 301 20.37 27.45 8.73
C GLY A 301 19.28 27.14 7.69
N ALA A 302 18.72 25.93 7.68
CA ALA A 302 17.48 25.70 6.93
C ALA A 302 16.31 26.42 7.62
N ASP A 303 15.48 27.11 6.84
CA ASP A 303 14.26 27.74 7.32
C ASP A 303 13.11 26.73 7.48
N GLY A 304 13.23 25.55 6.86
CA GLY A 304 12.27 24.47 6.98
C GLY A 304 12.80 23.13 6.50
N VAL A 305 12.13 22.07 6.92
CA VAL A 305 12.44 20.70 6.50
C VAL A 305 11.17 20.00 6.03
N MET A 306 11.22 19.30 4.91
CA MET A 306 10.11 18.52 4.40
C MET A 306 10.57 17.08 4.15
N LEU A 307 9.88 16.12 4.77
CA LEU A 307 10.08 14.70 4.55
C LEU A 307 9.05 14.20 3.53
N ILE A 308 9.49 13.64 2.42
CA ILE A 308 8.61 13.11 1.38
C ILE A 308 8.77 11.59 1.33
N GLY A 309 7.78 10.91 1.90
CA GLY A 309 7.74 9.44 2.02
C GLY A 309 6.62 8.82 1.19
N CYS A 310 6.58 7.49 1.19
CA CYS A 310 5.47 6.73 0.59
C CYS A 310 4.13 7.01 1.32
N VAL A 311 3.02 6.60 0.73
CA VAL A 311 1.77 6.42 1.47
C VAL A 311 1.92 5.22 2.42
N LYS A 312 1.39 5.32 3.65
CA LYS A 312 1.60 4.36 4.75
C LYS A 312 1.42 2.89 4.32
N ASP A 313 0.26 2.55 3.73
CA ASP A 313 -0.06 1.17 3.33
C ASP A 313 0.69 0.67 2.07
N ARG A 314 1.46 1.57 1.45
CA ARG A 314 2.30 1.34 0.26
C ARG A 314 3.77 1.69 0.51
N CYS A 315 4.22 1.67 1.78
CA CYS A 315 5.64 1.84 2.08
C CYS A 315 6.44 0.68 1.47
N HIS A 316 7.45 1.01 0.67
CA HIS A 316 8.31 0.04 0.00
C HIS A 316 9.22 -0.70 0.99
N TYR A 317 9.50 -0.08 2.15
CA TYR A 317 10.37 -0.66 3.18
C TYR A 317 9.69 -0.93 4.53
N GLU A 318 8.37 -1.10 4.52
CA GLU A 318 7.47 -1.34 5.68
C GLU A 318 7.42 -0.21 6.72
N LYS A 319 8.56 0.16 7.32
CA LYS A 319 8.63 1.06 8.49
C LYS A 319 9.04 2.49 8.20
N GLY A 320 9.36 2.83 6.94
CA GLY A 320 9.95 4.13 6.59
C GLY A 320 9.09 5.33 6.97
N VAL A 321 7.81 5.30 6.63
CA VAL A 321 6.87 6.41 6.89
C VAL A 321 6.51 6.48 8.37
N ASP A 322 6.25 5.34 9.00
CA ASP A 322 5.96 5.28 10.44
C ASP A 322 7.13 5.79 11.28
N HIS A 323 8.37 5.56 10.84
CA HIS A 323 9.56 6.12 11.46
C HIS A 323 9.55 7.66 11.40
N ALA A 324 9.36 8.24 10.21
CA ALA A 324 9.33 9.69 10.03
C ALA A 324 8.16 10.36 10.78
N GLU A 325 6.96 9.76 10.77
CA GLU A 325 5.84 10.28 11.55
C GLU A 325 6.08 10.17 13.06
N GLY A 326 6.72 9.08 13.52
CA GLY A 326 7.10 8.93 14.92
C GLY A 326 8.07 10.01 15.40
N GLN A 327 9.00 10.39 14.54
CA GLN A 327 9.91 11.51 14.79
C GLN A 327 9.18 12.85 14.83
N LEU A 328 8.27 13.10 13.89
CA LEU A 328 7.49 14.35 13.87
C LEU A 328 6.65 14.49 15.14
N ARG A 329 5.93 13.43 15.54
CA ARG A 329 5.14 13.43 16.79
C ARG A 329 6.00 13.74 18.01
N PHE A 330 7.22 13.21 18.05
CA PHE A 330 8.17 13.51 19.12
C PHE A 330 8.60 14.99 19.12
N MET A 331 8.85 15.57 17.94
CA MET A 331 9.17 16.99 17.80
C MET A 331 8.00 17.90 18.15
N GLU A 332 6.77 17.58 17.71
CA GLU A 332 5.56 18.31 18.04
C GLU A 332 5.35 18.38 19.56
N ASN A 333 5.58 17.26 20.26
CA ASN A 333 5.52 17.21 21.72
C ASN A 333 6.60 18.05 22.41
N LEU A 334 7.78 18.20 21.80
CA LEU A 334 8.90 18.98 22.35
C LEU A 334 8.76 20.48 22.13
N TYR A 335 8.28 20.89 20.95
CA TYR A 335 8.29 22.29 20.52
C TYR A 335 6.91 22.98 20.56
N GLY A 336 5.83 22.26 20.87
CA GLY A 336 4.50 22.82 21.09
C GLY A 336 3.90 23.54 19.87
N GLU A 337 2.95 24.46 20.10
CA GLU A 337 2.21 25.18 19.04
C GLU A 337 3.09 26.10 18.18
N ALA A 338 4.25 26.53 18.70
CA ALA A 338 5.21 27.32 17.92
C ALA A 338 5.84 26.51 16.77
N GLY A 339 5.86 25.17 16.89
CA GLY A 339 6.15 24.15 15.88
C GLY A 339 7.35 24.43 14.98
N MET A 340 8.42 23.64 15.09
CA MET A 340 9.49 23.68 14.08
C MET A 340 8.88 23.56 12.67
N PRO A 341 9.39 24.30 11.67
CA PRO A 341 8.87 24.31 10.29
C PRO A 341 9.21 23.00 9.57
N VAL A 342 8.62 21.91 10.05
CA VAL A 342 8.83 20.55 9.57
C VAL A 342 7.49 20.02 9.05
N ARG A 343 7.53 19.36 7.90
CA ARG A 343 6.36 18.68 7.30
C ARG A 343 6.71 17.27 6.88
N VAL A 344 5.75 16.36 7.00
CA VAL A 344 5.84 15.01 6.44
C VAL A 344 4.74 14.87 5.40
N LEU A 345 5.14 14.78 4.14
CA LEU A 345 4.27 14.48 3.02
C LEU A 345 4.29 12.97 2.74
N LYS A 346 3.13 12.35 2.90
CA LYS A 346 2.86 11.00 2.41
C LYS A 346 2.44 11.10 0.95
N SER A 347 3.26 10.58 0.05
CA SER A 347 3.07 10.72 -1.38
C SER A 347 3.22 9.39 -2.11
N CYS A 348 2.58 9.29 -3.27
CA CYS A 348 3.03 8.44 -4.37
C CYS A 348 3.35 9.33 -5.57
N GLY A 349 4.09 8.82 -6.56
CA GLY A 349 4.59 9.64 -7.66
C GLY A 349 3.55 10.55 -8.34
N SER A 350 2.28 10.15 -8.41
CA SER A 350 1.21 10.94 -9.03
C SER A 350 0.55 12.01 -8.15
N MET A 351 0.97 12.20 -6.89
CA MET A 351 0.33 13.14 -5.94
C MET A 351 0.92 14.56 -6.00
N LEU A 352 1.08 15.07 -7.23
CA LEU A 352 1.73 16.36 -7.50
C LEU A 352 1.01 17.54 -6.84
N GLU A 353 -0.31 17.65 -7.01
CA GLU A 353 -1.11 18.74 -6.44
C GLU A 353 -0.98 18.84 -4.91
N GLN A 354 -0.94 17.68 -4.24
CA GLN A 354 -0.75 17.65 -2.79
C GLN A 354 0.64 18.14 -2.39
N PHE A 355 1.68 17.75 -3.15
CA PHE A 355 3.03 18.25 -2.91
C PHE A 355 3.12 19.77 -3.03
N LEU A 356 2.55 20.33 -4.10
CA LEU A 356 2.52 21.78 -4.31
C LEU A 356 1.81 22.49 -3.16
N THR A 357 0.64 21.98 -2.76
CA THR A 357 -0.16 22.54 -1.67
C THR A 357 0.58 22.51 -0.33
N GLU A 358 1.20 21.38 0.03
CA GLU A 358 1.92 21.23 1.30
C GLU A 358 3.19 22.06 1.34
N LEU A 359 3.93 22.15 0.22
CA LEU A 359 5.12 22.98 0.13
C LEU A 359 4.76 24.48 0.23
N ASP A 360 3.73 24.93 -0.47
CA ASP A 360 3.24 26.31 -0.35
C ASP A 360 2.75 26.61 1.07
N GLY A 361 2.12 25.64 1.72
CA GLY A 361 1.73 25.72 3.14
C GLY A 361 2.93 25.91 4.07
N LEU A 362 4.01 25.14 3.84
CA LEU A 362 5.24 25.26 4.60
C LEU A 362 5.94 26.60 4.36
N VAL A 363 6.04 27.07 3.11
CA VAL A 363 6.59 28.40 2.77
C VAL A 363 5.84 29.49 3.53
N LYS A 364 4.49 29.48 3.47
CA LYS A 364 3.65 30.45 4.19
C LYS A 364 3.82 30.37 5.71
N GLN A 365 4.08 29.19 6.27
CA GLN A 365 4.36 29.05 7.69
C GLN A 365 5.67 29.75 8.05
N ILE A 366 6.73 29.52 7.27
CA ILE A 366 8.05 30.12 7.49
C ILE A 366 7.99 31.65 7.40
N GLU A 367 7.33 32.18 6.35
CA GLU A 367 7.16 33.63 6.17
C GLU A 367 6.42 34.32 7.31
N LYS A 368 5.53 33.61 8.02
CA LYS A 368 4.82 34.15 9.19
C LYS A 368 5.70 34.20 10.43
N VAL A 369 6.66 33.30 10.57
CA VAL A 369 7.56 33.25 11.74
C VAL A 369 8.71 34.24 11.59
N GLN A 370 9.09 34.58 10.36
CA GLN A 370 10.14 35.57 10.06
C GLN A 370 9.67 37.04 10.09
N LYS A 371 8.36 37.29 10.15
CA LYS A 371 7.74 38.61 10.32
C LYS A 371 7.45 38.88 11.78
#